data_AF-A0A3N5RWC0-F1
#
_entry.id   AF-A0A3N5RWC0-F1
#
_cell.length_a   1.000
_cell.length_b   1.000
_cell.length_c   1.000
_cell.angle_alpha   90.00
_cell.angle_beta   90.00
_cell.angle_gamma   90.00
#
_symmetry.space_group_name_H-M   'P 1'
#
loop_
_entity.id
_entity.type
_entity.pdbx_description
1 polymer ?
#
loop_
_entity_poly.entity_id
_entity_poly.type
_entity_poly.pdbx_seq_one_letter_code
_entity_poly.pdbx_strand_id
1 'polypeptide(L)'
;MAEDWDFYVAPVDDHLASIFVDLSLVESAPEATRTRLLRVAVPLKAPRDDGLSDDDETDALYEVEDALFASVARGLGARYVGRVTNQGRREFFYYASSAEGLDAALQLVRPRFPAYEFTWQDQDDRDWSLYLDLLYPSDLDLQTIQNRRVVETLAESGDDLTEPRNVDHWAYFPSEHAREQFVSQLDGQGFTVKLSEVEEPDAEFRYGVHLIRRDRVDLDTIDALAIDLYLRASTCGGEYDGWEAPAVASGG
;
A
#
# COMPACT_ATOMS: atom_id res chain seq x y z
N MET A 1 -18.81 1.22 -4.82
CA MET A 1 -17.49 1.54 -5.38
C MET A 1 -16.78 0.23 -5.62
N ALA A 2 -15.85 0.17 -6.56
CA ALA A 2 -15.04 -1.03 -6.76
C ALA A 2 -14.06 -1.15 -5.58
N GLU A 3 -13.82 -2.38 -5.11
CA GLU A 3 -12.81 -2.64 -4.07
C GLU A 3 -11.42 -2.41 -4.67
N ASP A 4 -10.50 -1.84 -3.89
CA ASP A 4 -9.10 -1.62 -4.30
C ASP A 4 -8.17 -2.32 -3.32
N TRP A 5 -8.02 -3.64 -3.50
CA TRP A 5 -7.20 -4.46 -2.63
C TRP A 5 -5.74 -4.42 -3.04
N ASP A 6 -4.86 -4.17 -2.08
CA ASP A 6 -3.43 -4.27 -2.30
C ASP A 6 -2.68 -4.82 -1.08
N PHE A 7 -1.45 -5.27 -1.31
CA PHE A 7 -0.50 -5.64 -0.29
C PHE A 7 0.70 -4.68 -0.28
N TYR A 8 1.30 -4.48 0.89
CA TYR A 8 2.58 -3.80 1.03
C TYR A 8 3.31 -4.31 2.28
N VAL A 9 4.60 -3.99 2.39
CA VAL A 9 5.42 -4.35 3.54
C VAL A 9 5.89 -3.07 4.21
N ALA A 10 5.63 -2.95 5.50
CA ALA A 10 6.01 -1.78 6.29
C ALA A 10 6.45 -2.21 7.70
N PRO A 11 7.29 -1.42 8.38
CA PRO A 11 7.60 -1.66 9.78
C PRO A 11 6.38 -1.35 10.67
N VAL A 12 5.98 -2.32 11.50
CA VAL A 12 4.98 -2.17 12.56
C VAL A 12 5.63 -2.66 13.85
N ASP A 13 5.66 -1.80 14.88
CA ASP A 13 6.30 -2.06 16.17
C ASP A 13 7.75 -2.58 16.04
N ASP A 14 8.57 -1.93 15.21
CA ASP A 14 9.96 -2.31 14.89
C ASP A 14 10.16 -3.67 14.19
N HIS A 15 9.08 -4.29 13.69
CA HIS A 15 9.13 -5.56 12.97
C HIS A 15 8.49 -5.43 11.58
N LEU A 16 8.96 -6.21 10.61
CA LEU A 16 8.37 -6.22 9.28
C LEU A 16 6.95 -6.81 9.33
N ALA A 17 6.00 -6.07 8.80
CA ALA A 17 4.64 -6.51 8.64
C ALA A 17 4.27 -6.60 7.16
N SER A 18 3.66 -7.71 6.76
CA SER A 18 2.96 -7.80 5.48
C SER A 18 1.50 -7.42 5.71
N ILE A 19 1.07 -6.33 5.07
CA ILE A 19 -0.25 -5.74 5.22
C ILE A 19 -0.99 -5.94 3.91
N PHE A 20 -2.23 -6.42 3.98
CA PHE A 20 -3.16 -6.50 2.85
C PHE A 20 -4.43 -5.73 3.21
N VAL A 21 -4.83 -4.75 2.40
CA VAL A 21 -5.81 -3.73 2.77
C VAL A 21 -6.65 -3.30 1.57
N ASP A 22 -7.91 -2.92 1.82
CA ASP A 22 -8.79 -2.29 0.82
C ASP A 22 -8.61 -0.77 0.88
N LEU A 23 -7.81 -0.21 -0.05
CA LEU A 23 -7.49 1.21 -0.12
C LEU A 23 -8.71 2.08 -0.42
N SER A 24 -9.74 1.52 -1.07
CA SER A 24 -10.95 2.26 -1.46
C SER A 24 -11.77 2.74 -0.25
N LEU A 25 -11.53 2.17 0.94
CA LEU A 25 -12.32 2.49 2.13
C LEU A 25 -12.03 3.89 2.67
N VAL A 26 -10.86 4.47 2.37
CA VAL A 26 -10.47 5.81 2.85
C VAL A 26 -11.49 6.88 2.45
N GLU A 27 -12.19 6.68 1.33
CA GLU A 27 -13.21 7.60 0.83
C GLU A 27 -14.52 7.60 1.66
N SER A 28 -14.74 6.53 2.43
CA SER A 28 -15.97 6.33 3.21
C SER A 28 -15.75 6.12 4.71
N ALA A 29 -14.50 5.90 5.12
CA ALA A 29 -14.12 5.76 6.52
C ALA A 29 -14.08 7.13 7.21
N PRO A 30 -14.47 7.22 8.49
CA PRO A 30 -15.14 6.19 9.29
C PRO A 30 -16.63 6.03 8.94
N GLU A 31 -17.15 4.79 9.04
CA GLU A 31 -18.58 4.54 8.88
C GLU A 31 -19.34 4.59 10.21
N ALA A 32 -20.29 5.53 10.34
CA ALA A 32 -21.04 5.76 11.58
C ALA A 32 -21.85 4.55 12.09
N THR A 33 -22.19 3.58 11.22
CA THR A 33 -22.95 2.37 11.58
C THR A 33 -22.06 1.20 11.99
N ARG A 34 -20.74 1.28 11.76
CA ARG A 34 -19.77 0.21 12.02
C ARG A 34 -18.66 0.73 12.92
N THR A 35 -18.97 0.79 14.21
CA THR A 35 -18.12 1.42 15.23
C THR A 35 -17.33 0.44 16.07
N ARG A 36 -17.49 -0.87 15.83
CA ARG A 36 -16.77 -1.94 16.53
C ARG A 36 -15.74 -2.53 15.60
N LEU A 37 -14.49 -2.51 16.02
CA LEU A 37 -13.44 -3.29 15.40
C LEU A 37 -13.47 -4.72 15.95
N LEU A 38 -13.48 -5.70 15.06
CA LEU A 38 -13.33 -7.12 15.35
C LEU A 38 -11.97 -7.57 14.81
N ARG A 39 -11.19 -8.22 15.67
CA ARG A 39 -9.87 -8.78 15.35
C ARG A 39 -9.94 -10.28 15.51
N VAL A 40 -9.55 -11.02 14.48
CA VAL A 40 -9.37 -12.48 14.55
C VAL A 40 -7.92 -12.78 14.23
N ALA A 41 -7.25 -13.58 15.06
CA ALA A 41 -5.84 -13.87 14.91
C ALA A 41 -5.55 -15.36 14.92
N VAL A 42 -4.60 -15.78 14.09
CA VAL A 42 -4.06 -17.14 14.04
C VAL A 42 -2.52 -17.07 14.13
N PRO A 43 -1.89 -17.79 15.06
CA PRO A 43 -0.45 -17.99 15.04
C PRO A 43 -0.04 -18.78 13.79
N LEU A 44 1.09 -18.40 13.20
CA LEU A 44 1.74 -19.16 12.13
C LEU A 44 2.35 -20.44 12.71
N LYS A 45 2.34 -21.53 11.94
CA LYS A 45 2.94 -22.80 12.37
C LYS A 45 4.45 -22.81 12.21
N ALA A 46 4.92 -22.21 11.12
CA ALA A 46 6.33 -22.14 10.78
C ALA A 46 6.68 -20.72 10.31
N PRO A 47 6.65 -19.72 11.22
CA PRO A 47 7.07 -18.38 10.86
C PRO A 47 8.53 -18.38 10.42
N ARG A 48 8.84 -17.65 9.34
CA ARG A 48 10.21 -17.35 8.95
C ARG A 48 10.88 -16.45 10.00
N ASP A 49 12.20 -16.27 9.89
CA ASP A 49 12.98 -15.44 10.82
C ASP A 49 12.51 -13.97 10.87
N ASP A 50 11.90 -13.48 9.79
CA ASP A 50 11.29 -12.14 9.69
C ASP A 50 9.87 -12.05 10.30
N GLY A 51 9.32 -13.17 10.78
CA GLY A 51 7.98 -13.26 11.36
C GLY A 51 6.84 -13.42 10.35
N LEU A 52 7.15 -13.55 9.05
CA LEU A 52 6.17 -13.73 7.97
C LEU A 52 5.92 -15.22 7.67
N SER A 53 4.85 -15.51 6.92
CA SER A 53 4.56 -16.86 6.43
C SER A 53 5.48 -17.23 5.27
N ASP A 54 5.78 -18.52 5.14
CA ASP A 54 6.40 -19.08 3.93
C ASP A 54 5.34 -19.46 2.88
N ASP A 55 5.80 -19.92 1.72
CA ASP A 55 4.92 -20.33 0.63
C ASP A 55 4.14 -21.61 1.00
N ASP A 56 4.73 -22.48 1.82
CA ASP A 56 4.13 -23.76 2.25
C ASP A 56 2.88 -23.56 3.13
N GLU A 57 2.84 -22.50 3.95
CA GLU A 57 1.71 -22.18 4.82
C GLU A 57 0.69 -21.20 4.17
N THR A 58 1.08 -20.52 3.10
CA THR A 58 0.29 -19.43 2.50
C THR A 58 -1.08 -19.88 1.99
N ASP A 59 -1.16 -21.02 1.30
CA ASP A 59 -2.44 -21.57 0.80
C ASP A 59 -3.42 -21.87 1.94
N ALA A 60 -2.94 -22.47 3.04
CA ALA A 60 -3.78 -22.78 4.18
C ALA A 60 -4.32 -21.50 4.85
N LEU A 61 -3.52 -20.43 4.89
CA LEU A 61 -3.97 -19.15 5.43
C LEU A 61 -4.99 -18.43 4.52
N TYR A 62 -4.90 -18.61 3.20
CA TYR A 62 -5.94 -18.13 2.28
C TYR A 62 -7.27 -18.88 2.50
N GLU A 63 -7.24 -20.20 2.68
CA GLU A 63 -8.44 -20.96 3.01
C GLU A 63 -9.07 -20.51 4.34
N VAL A 64 -8.23 -20.20 5.34
CA VAL A 64 -8.67 -19.63 6.63
C VAL A 64 -9.34 -18.27 6.39
N GLU A 65 -8.73 -17.40 5.61
CA GLU A 65 -9.27 -16.07 5.28
C GLU A 65 -10.62 -16.16 4.57
N ASP A 66 -10.76 -17.02 3.57
CA ASP A 66 -12.01 -17.25 2.85
C ASP A 66 -13.13 -17.73 3.78
N ALA A 67 -12.80 -18.64 4.71
CA ALA A 67 -13.77 -19.13 5.68
C ALA A 67 -14.18 -18.05 6.70
N LEU A 68 -13.23 -17.21 7.14
CA LEU A 68 -13.50 -16.07 8.01
C LEU A 68 -14.32 -15.00 7.27
N PHE A 69 -14.01 -14.71 6.02
CA PHE A 69 -14.80 -13.79 5.20
C PHE A 69 -16.24 -14.28 5.04
N ALA A 70 -16.44 -15.56 4.74
CA ALA A 70 -17.77 -16.15 4.64
C ALA A 70 -18.54 -16.11 5.97
N SER A 71 -17.88 -16.38 7.10
CA SER A 71 -18.55 -16.49 8.40
C SER A 71 -18.71 -15.17 9.14
N VAL A 72 -17.70 -14.29 9.10
CA VAL A 72 -17.65 -13.03 9.84
C VAL A 72 -18.16 -11.90 8.95
N ALA A 73 -17.53 -11.67 7.79
CA ALA A 73 -17.92 -10.55 6.93
C ALA A 73 -19.35 -10.72 6.40
N ARG A 74 -19.66 -11.87 5.77
CA ARG A 74 -21.02 -12.13 5.26
C ARG A 74 -22.00 -12.50 6.37
N GLY A 75 -21.61 -13.34 7.32
CA GLY A 75 -22.51 -13.86 8.36
C GLY A 75 -22.94 -12.81 9.39
N LEU A 76 -22.07 -11.86 9.73
CA LEU A 76 -22.37 -10.78 10.68
C LEU A 76 -22.59 -9.41 10.00
N GLY A 77 -22.45 -9.34 8.68
CA GLY A 77 -22.49 -8.07 7.94
C GLY A 77 -21.32 -7.13 8.26
N ALA A 78 -20.22 -7.69 8.75
CA ALA A 78 -19.00 -6.96 9.06
C ALA A 78 -18.24 -6.57 7.77
N ARG A 79 -17.67 -5.37 7.73
CA ARG A 79 -16.80 -4.92 6.64
C ARG A 79 -15.41 -5.49 6.88
N TYR A 80 -14.94 -6.36 6.00
CA TYR A 80 -13.54 -6.74 5.99
C TYR A 80 -12.70 -5.58 5.46
N VAL A 81 -11.63 -5.21 6.15
CA VAL A 81 -10.79 -4.06 5.79
C VAL A 81 -9.35 -4.43 5.52
N GLY A 82 -8.91 -5.62 5.93
CA GLY A 82 -7.56 -6.10 5.67
C GLY A 82 -7.04 -7.11 6.68
N ARG A 83 -5.79 -7.51 6.46
CA ARG A 83 -5.03 -8.40 7.33
C ARG A 83 -3.59 -7.91 7.49
N VAL A 84 -2.99 -8.29 8.61
CA VAL A 84 -1.57 -8.06 8.90
C VAL A 84 -0.92 -9.37 9.27
N THR A 85 0.25 -9.65 8.72
CA THR A 85 1.12 -10.74 9.15
C THR A 85 2.39 -10.13 9.73
N ASN A 86 2.64 -10.36 11.02
CA ASN A 86 3.82 -9.85 11.72
C ASN A 86 4.10 -10.76 12.93
N GLN A 87 5.36 -10.90 13.33
CA GLN A 87 5.78 -11.63 14.55
C GLN A 87 5.18 -13.04 14.68
N GLY A 88 5.06 -13.77 13.58
CA GLY A 88 4.53 -15.13 13.58
C GLY A 88 3.03 -15.23 13.85
N ARG A 89 2.28 -14.16 13.58
CA ARG A 89 0.82 -14.14 13.69
C ARG A 89 0.20 -13.44 12.49
N ARG A 90 -0.92 -13.97 12.00
CA ARG A 90 -1.79 -13.30 11.04
C ARG A 90 -3.06 -12.82 11.74
N GLU A 91 -3.38 -11.54 11.59
CA GLU A 91 -4.55 -10.89 12.13
C GLU A 91 -5.45 -10.39 11.00
N PHE A 92 -6.75 -10.64 11.12
CA PHE A 92 -7.79 -10.23 10.19
C PHE A 92 -8.68 -9.19 10.87
N PHE A 93 -8.96 -8.10 10.17
CA PHE A 93 -9.62 -6.92 10.72
C PHE A 93 -10.97 -6.68 10.04
N TYR A 94 -12.00 -6.51 10.86
CA TYR A 94 -13.35 -6.22 10.38
C TYR A 94 -14.00 -5.08 11.18
N TYR A 95 -14.77 -4.22 10.53
CA TYR A 95 -15.64 -3.25 11.21
C TYR A 95 -17.10 -3.71 11.18
N ALA A 96 -17.75 -3.73 12.34
CA ALA A 96 -19.13 -4.17 12.50
C ALA A 96 -19.93 -3.21 13.39
N SER A 97 -21.26 -3.34 13.37
CA SER A 97 -22.14 -2.59 14.27
C SER A 97 -22.11 -3.12 15.71
N SER A 98 -21.80 -4.40 15.89
CA SER A 98 -21.61 -5.06 17.19
C SER A 98 -20.62 -6.23 17.06
N ALA A 99 -20.11 -6.71 18.21
CA ALA A 99 -19.33 -7.95 18.28
C ALA A 99 -20.20 -9.20 18.52
N GLU A 100 -21.52 -9.03 18.54
CA GLU A 100 -22.45 -10.12 18.81
C GLU A 100 -22.35 -11.19 17.71
N GLY A 101 -22.25 -12.45 18.12
CA GLY A 101 -22.15 -13.57 17.19
C GLY A 101 -20.74 -13.87 16.67
N LEU A 102 -19.71 -13.08 17.01
CA LEU A 102 -18.33 -13.36 16.60
C LEU A 102 -17.84 -14.73 17.06
N ASP A 103 -18.04 -15.09 18.33
CA ASP A 103 -17.64 -16.41 18.82
C ASP A 103 -18.38 -17.53 18.07
N ALA A 104 -19.68 -17.39 17.87
CA ALA A 104 -20.49 -18.36 17.13
C ALA A 104 -20.05 -18.50 15.67
N ALA A 105 -19.68 -17.40 15.00
CA ALA A 105 -19.10 -17.42 13.67
C ALA A 105 -17.78 -18.20 13.66
N LEU A 106 -16.90 -17.98 14.64
CA LEU A 106 -15.63 -18.72 14.74
C LEU A 106 -15.83 -20.21 15.04
N GLN A 107 -16.88 -20.60 15.77
CA GLN A 107 -17.21 -22.02 15.98
C GLN A 107 -17.58 -22.75 14.68
N LEU A 108 -18.02 -22.03 13.63
CA LEU A 108 -18.26 -22.62 12.31
C LEU A 108 -16.96 -22.83 11.52
N VAL A 109 -15.93 -22.04 11.82
CA VAL A 109 -14.64 -22.04 11.10
C VAL A 109 -13.65 -23.01 11.73
N ARG A 110 -13.50 -22.99 13.05
CA ARG A 110 -12.51 -23.81 13.81
C ARG A 110 -12.45 -25.29 13.40
N PRO A 111 -13.58 -26.02 13.23
CA PRO A 111 -13.53 -27.46 12.92
C PRO A 111 -12.91 -27.77 11.55
N ARG A 112 -12.89 -26.79 10.64
CA ARG A 112 -12.30 -26.93 9.29
C ARG A 112 -10.77 -26.81 9.34
N PHE A 113 -10.25 -26.16 10.39
CA PHE A 113 -8.85 -25.81 10.54
C PHE A 113 -8.32 -26.25 11.92
N PRO A 114 -8.36 -27.55 12.25
CA PRO A 114 -7.99 -28.05 13.58
C PRO A 114 -6.51 -27.82 13.94
N ALA A 115 -5.69 -27.51 12.94
CA ALA A 115 -4.27 -27.21 13.10
C ALA A 115 -4.00 -25.72 13.42
N TYR A 116 -5.03 -24.87 13.45
CA TYR A 116 -4.91 -23.44 13.75
C TYR A 116 -5.67 -23.10 15.03
N GLU A 117 -5.00 -22.35 15.91
CA GLU A 117 -5.65 -21.76 17.08
C GLU A 117 -6.18 -20.37 16.72
N PHE A 118 -7.49 -20.21 16.78
CA PHE A 118 -8.12 -18.91 16.58
C PHE A 118 -8.26 -18.19 17.91
N THR A 119 -7.77 -16.97 17.97
CA THR A 119 -8.05 -16.01 19.05
C THR A 119 -8.79 -14.82 18.46
N TRP A 120 -9.55 -14.11 19.30
CA TRP A 120 -10.29 -12.94 18.82
C TRP A 120 -10.44 -11.90 19.92
N GLN A 121 -10.58 -10.65 19.49
CA GLN A 121 -10.81 -9.50 20.35
C GLN A 121 -11.77 -8.54 19.64
N ASP A 122 -12.47 -7.73 20.42
CA ASP A 122 -13.26 -6.63 19.91
C ASP A 122 -13.01 -5.35 20.71
N GLN A 123 -13.10 -4.21 20.03
CA GLN A 123 -12.92 -2.89 20.65
C GLN A 123 -13.86 -1.86 20.03
N ASP A 124 -14.14 -0.78 20.77
CA ASP A 124 -14.80 0.40 20.20
C ASP A 124 -13.75 1.14 19.38
N ASP A 125 -14.04 1.40 18.11
CA ASP A 125 -13.18 2.15 17.21
C ASP A 125 -14.06 2.93 16.23
N ARG A 126 -14.70 3.99 16.75
CA ARG A 126 -15.65 4.83 16.00
C ARG A 126 -14.99 5.64 14.91
N ASP A 127 -13.73 6.00 15.15
CA ASP A 127 -12.95 6.84 14.26
C ASP A 127 -12.20 6.02 13.20
N TRP A 128 -12.33 4.69 13.26
CA TRP A 128 -11.62 3.74 12.38
C TRP A 128 -10.10 3.89 12.47
N SER A 129 -9.58 4.26 13.65
CA SER A 129 -8.16 4.51 13.88
C SER A 129 -7.29 3.33 13.47
N LEU A 130 -7.72 2.08 13.72
CA LEU A 130 -6.92 0.94 13.26
C LEU A 130 -6.86 0.85 11.73
N TYR A 131 -7.92 1.22 11.01
CA TYR A 131 -7.83 1.24 9.55
C TYR A 131 -6.97 2.41 9.08
N LEU A 132 -7.28 3.64 9.52
CA LEU A 132 -6.65 4.86 9.02
C LEU A 132 -5.19 5.03 9.46
N ASP A 133 -4.83 4.60 10.67
CA ASP A 133 -3.52 4.88 11.26
C ASP A 133 -2.56 3.68 11.18
N LEU A 134 -3.06 2.45 10.98
CA LEU A 134 -2.24 1.22 10.96
C LEU A 134 -2.30 0.46 9.64
N LEU A 135 -3.51 0.28 9.06
CA LEU A 135 -3.66 -0.52 7.83
C LEU A 135 -3.54 0.30 6.56
N TYR A 136 -3.99 1.55 6.59
CA TYR A 136 -3.91 2.43 5.44
C TYR A 136 -2.44 2.86 5.27
N PRO A 137 -1.87 2.73 4.06
CA PRO A 137 -0.46 3.04 3.87
C PRO A 137 -0.20 4.53 4.07
N SER A 138 1.01 4.88 4.53
CA SER A 138 1.47 6.26 4.52
C SER A 138 1.59 6.78 3.08
N ASP A 139 1.68 8.09 2.88
CA ASP A 139 1.87 8.66 1.53
C ASP A 139 3.12 8.08 0.81
N LEU A 140 4.16 7.75 1.58
CA LEU A 140 5.37 7.12 1.07
C LEU A 140 5.13 5.66 0.65
N ASP A 141 4.38 4.91 1.44
CA ASP A 141 4.01 3.53 1.10
C ASP A 141 3.05 3.50 -0.09
N LEU A 142 2.13 4.47 -0.21
CA LEU A 142 1.28 4.65 -1.38
C LEU A 142 2.11 4.92 -2.64
N GLN A 143 3.16 5.73 -2.55
CA GLN A 143 4.09 5.93 -3.66
C GLN A 143 4.74 4.61 -4.10
N THR A 144 5.15 3.78 -3.14
CA THR A 144 5.76 2.47 -3.40
C THR A 144 4.75 1.51 -4.07
N ILE A 145 3.52 1.48 -3.57
CA ILE A 145 2.41 0.70 -4.14
C ILE A 145 2.16 1.13 -5.59
N GLN A 146 2.08 2.44 -5.84
CA GLN A 146 1.85 2.98 -7.18
C GLN A 146 2.99 2.65 -8.13
N ASN A 147 4.25 2.77 -7.68
CA ASN A 147 5.42 2.38 -8.46
C ASN A 147 5.35 0.90 -8.86
N ARG A 148 5.04 0.01 -7.91
CA ARG A 148 4.87 -1.42 -8.18
C ARG A 148 3.77 -1.68 -9.22
N ARG A 149 2.59 -1.07 -9.07
CA ARG A 149 1.47 -1.25 -10.03
C ARG A 149 1.87 -0.87 -11.46
N VAL A 150 2.62 0.22 -11.63
CA VAL A 150 3.12 0.64 -12.95
C VAL A 150 4.10 -0.40 -13.52
N VAL A 151 5.04 -0.87 -12.71
CA VAL A 151 6.02 -1.90 -13.12
C VAL A 151 5.34 -3.23 -13.47
N GLU A 152 4.36 -3.66 -12.67
CA GLU A 152 3.56 -4.87 -12.95
C GLU A 152 2.80 -4.73 -14.27
N THR A 153 2.17 -3.58 -14.52
CA THR A 153 1.48 -3.31 -15.80
C THR A 153 2.45 -3.39 -16.99
N LEU A 154 3.65 -2.84 -16.86
CA LEU A 154 4.69 -2.97 -17.88
C LEU A 154 5.09 -4.44 -18.10
N ALA A 155 5.37 -5.17 -17.01
CA ALA A 155 5.75 -6.59 -17.07
C ALA A 155 4.68 -7.45 -17.75
N GLU A 156 3.40 -7.27 -17.39
CA GLU A 156 2.26 -7.97 -17.98
C GLU A 156 2.11 -7.70 -19.48
N SER A 157 2.54 -6.52 -19.94
CA SER A 157 2.58 -6.17 -21.37
C SER A 157 3.78 -6.76 -22.13
N GLY A 158 4.67 -7.48 -21.46
CA GLY A 158 5.88 -8.09 -22.04
C GLY A 158 7.06 -7.13 -22.20
N ASP A 159 7.04 -6.04 -21.45
CA ASP A 159 8.08 -5.01 -21.44
C ASP A 159 9.40 -5.51 -20.82
N ASP A 160 10.55 -5.14 -21.40
CA ASP A 160 11.87 -5.45 -20.82
C ASP A 160 12.28 -4.41 -19.78
N LEU A 161 11.84 -4.61 -18.53
CA LEU A 161 12.08 -3.69 -17.41
C LEU A 161 13.57 -3.34 -17.17
N THR A 162 14.50 -4.16 -17.68
CA THR A 162 15.94 -4.02 -17.43
C THR A 162 16.67 -3.17 -18.48
N GLU A 163 16.07 -2.93 -19.64
CA GLU A 163 16.66 -2.09 -20.69
C GLU A 163 16.52 -0.60 -20.31
N PRO A 164 17.64 0.15 -20.17
CA PRO A 164 17.58 1.55 -19.80
C PRO A 164 16.89 2.41 -20.87
N ARG A 165 15.94 3.23 -20.44
CA ARG A 165 15.11 4.09 -21.30
C ARG A 165 14.90 5.46 -20.67
N ASN A 166 14.39 6.41 -21.45
CA ASN A 166 14.02 7.70 -20.87
C ASN A 166 12.84 7.49 -19.93
N VAL A 167 12.99 7.94 -18.69
CA VAL A 167 11.95 8.01 -17.68
C VAL A 167 11.70 9.48 -17.41
N ASP A 168 10.42 9.84 -17.46
CA ASP A 168 9.93 11.18 -17.25
C ASP A 168 9.35 11.26 -15.82
N HIS A 169 9.69 12.31 -15.07
CA HIS A 169 9.20 12.56 -13.72
C HIS A 169 8.63 13.97 -13.58
N TRP A 170 7.58 14.13 -12.79
CA TRP A 170 6.93 15.41 -12.55
C TRP A 170 6.85 15.74 -11.07
N ALA A 171 7.11 17.01 -10.75
CA ALA A 171 6.87 17.57 -9.44
C ALA A 171 6.43 19.03 -9.55
N TYR A 172 5.66 19.49 -8.57
CA TYR A 172 5.07 20.81 -8.54
C TYR A 172 5.32 21.49 -7.19
N PHE A 173 5.54 22.80 -7.21
CA PHE A 173 5.99 23.56 -6.05
C PHE A 173 5.16 24.83 -5.84
N PRO A 174 5.05 25.32 -4.60
CA PRO A 174 4.28 26.52 -4.29
C PRO A 174 5.01 27.82 -4.64
N SER A 175 6.31 27.75 -4.92
CA SER A 175 7.10 28.92 -5.35
C SER A 175 8.23 28.53 -6.29
N GLU A 176 8.65 29.48 -7.12
CA GLU A 176 9.86 29.34 -7.94
C GLU A 176 11.10 29.02 -7.08
N HIS A 177 11.22 29.66 -5.91
CA HIS A 177 12.31 29.41 -4.98
C HIS A 177 12.35 27.96 -4.48
N ALA A 178 11.20 27.39 -4.10
CA ALA A 178 11.10 25.99 -3.69
C ALA A 178 11.49 25.03 -4.81
N ARG A 179 11.02 25.29 -6.04
CA ARG A 179 11.40 24.51 -7.24
C ARG A 179 12.91 24.59 -7.51
N GLU A 180 13.51 25.78 -7.43
CA GLU A 180 14.95 25.98 -7.62
C GLU A 180 15.78 25.22 -6.58
N GLN A 181 15.36 25.24 -5.32
CA GLN A 181 16.00 24.45 -4.27
C GLN A 181 15.98 22.96 -4.59
N PHE A 182 14.83 22.42 -5.02
CA PHE A 182 14.72 21.03 -5.44
C PHE A 182 15.63 20.72 -6.63
N VAL A 183 15.58 21.51 -7.71
CA VAL A 183 16.39 21.30 -8.92
C VAL A 183 17.88 21.32 -8.60
N SER A 184 18.34 22.22 -7.73
CA SER A 184 19.76 22.31 -7.36
C SER A 184 20.30 21.05 -6.67
N GLN A 185 19.44 20.25 -6.03
CA GLN A 185 19.83 18.98 -5.41
C GLN A 185 20.13 17.89 -6.45
N LEU A 186 19.67 18.06 -7.69
CA LEU A 186 19.79 17.09 -8.79
C LEU A 186 20.98 17.37 -9.72
N ASP A 187 21.76 18.42 -9.44
CA ASP A 187 22.89 18.83 -10.25
C ASP A 187 23.92 17.70 -10.40
N GLY A 188 24.32 17.43 -11.66
CA GLY A 188 25.29 16.39 -11.98
C GLY A 188 24.74 14.96 -11.95
N GLN A 189 23.46 14.75 -11.65
CA GLN A 189 22.83 13.42 -11.60
C GLN A 189 22.25 12.95 -12.95
N GLY A 190 22.56 13.65 -14.05
CA GLY A 190 22.20 13.23 -15.41
C GLY A 190 20.76 13.55 -15.84
N PHE A 191 19.99 14.29 -15.04
CA PHE A 191 18.67 14.75 -15.42
C PHE A 191 18.72 15.87 -16.47
N THR A 192 17.87 15.76 -17.48
CA THR A 192 17.43 16.91 -18.27
C THR A 192 16.26 17.55 -17.54
N VAL A 193 16.37 18.84 -17.22
CA VAL A 193 15.36 19.58 -16.46
C VAL A 193 14.61 20.52 -17.39
N LYS A 194 13.28 20.48 -17.34
CA LYS A 194 12.39 21.43 -18.01
C LYS A 194 11.48 22.07 -16.96
N LEU A 195 11.41 23.40 -16.95
CA LEU A 195 10.60 24.15 -16.00
C LEU A 195 9.28 24.55 -16.66
N SER A 196 8.19 24.51 -15.90
CA SER A 196 6.87 24.92 -16.34
C SER A 196 6.13 25.68 -15.24
N GLU A 197 5.01 26.29 -15.60
CA GLU A 197 4.05 26.86 -14.67
C GLU A 197 2.65 26.42 -15.08
N VAL A 198 1.80 26.14 -14.09
CA VAL A 198 0.36 25.95 -14.30
C VAL A 198 -0.26 27.29 -14.67
N GLU A 199 -1.23 27.29 -15.59
CA GLU A 199 -1.86 28.51 -16.12
C GLU A 199 -2.67 29.27 -15.06
N GLU A 200 -3.23 28.56 -14.08
CA GLU A 200 -4.00 29.13 -12.98
C GLU A 200 -3.08 29.89 -12.00
N PRO A 201 -3.19 31.23 -11.90
CA PRO A 201 -2.23 32.01 -11.13
C PRO A 201 -2.24 31.75 -9.63
N ASP A 202 -3.40 31.34 -9.10
CA ASP A 202 -3.67 31.10 -7.68
C ASP A 202 -3.57 29.62 -7.28
N ALA A 203 -3.08 28.75 -8.19
CA ALA A 203 -2.85 27.34 -7.89
C ALA A 203 -1.79 27.18 -6.80
N GLU A 204 -2.09 26.35 -5.79
CA GLU A 204 -1.20 26.10 -4.65
C GLU A 204 0.17 25.58 -5.09
N PHE A 205 0.20 24.67 -6.07
CA PHE A 205 1.42 24.08 -6.64
C PHE A 205 1.65 24.53 -8.08
N ARG A 206 1.78 25.84 -8.29
CA ARG A 206 1.88 26.42 -9.64
C ARG A 206 3.17 26.11 -10.39
N TYR A 207 4.31 25.95 -9.69
CA TYR A 207 5.62 25.90 -10.34
C TYR A 207 6.05 24.46 -10.61
N GLY A 208 5.94 24.02 -11.86
CA GLY A 208 6.26 22.65 -12.28
C GLY A 208 7.72 22.45 -12.68
N VAL A 209 8.18 21.20 -12.50
CA VAL A 209 9.41 20.68 -13.08
C VAL A 209 9.14 19.32 -13.73
N HIS A 210 9.65 19.16 -14.94
CA HIS A 210 9.67 17.91 -15.68
C HIS A 210 11.13 17.45 -15.82
N LEU A 211 11.45 16.31 -15.22
CA LEU A 211 12.78 15.72 -15.22
C LEU A 211 12.79 14.53 -16.18
N ILE A 212 13.87 14.39 -16.96
CA ILE A 212 14.06 13.25 -17.85
C ILE A 212 15.43 12.65 -17.61
N ARG A 213 15.51 11.35 -17.33
CA ARG A 213 16.78 10.62 -17.18
C ARG A 213 16.67 9.23 -17.79
N ARG A 214 17.81 8.65 -18.17
CA ARG A 214 17.86 7.27 -18.67
C ARG A 214 18.06 6.30 -17.51
N ASP A 215 17.04 5.52 -17.20
CA ASP A 215 17.03 4.57 -16.09
C ASP A 215 16.38 3.24 -16.51
N ARG A 216 16.62 2.20 -15.71
CA ARG A 216 15.84 0.96 -15.78
C ARG A 216 14.53 1.14 -15.02
N VAL A 217 13.52 0.37 -15.40
CA VAL A 217 12.20 0.40 -14.78
C VAL A 217 11.87 -0.90 -14.04
N ASP A 218 12.89 -1.71 -13.71
CA ASP A 218 12.78 -2.75 -12.70
C ASP A 218 12.45 -2.12 -11.34
N LEU A 219 11.62 -2.81 -10.54
CA LEU A 219 11.04 -2.26 -9.32
C LEU A 219 12.08 -1.68 -8.38
N ASP A 220 13.16 -2.41 -8.11
CA ASP A 220 14.24 -1.96 -7.22
C ASP A 220 14.85 -0.63 -7.65
N THR A 221 15.04 -0.44 -8.96
CA THR A 221 15.68 0.76 -9.51
C THR A 221 14.73 1.95 -9.53
N ILE A 222 13.52 1.77 -10.06
CA ILE A 222 12.60 2.89 -10.26
C ILE A 222 11.92 3.33 -8.97
N ASP A 223 11.62 2.39 -8.08
CA ASP A 223 11.05 2.71 -6.78
C ASP A 223 12.02 3.55 -5.95
N ALA A 224 13.28 3.12 -5.83
CA ALA A 224 14.32 3.87 -5.12
C ALA A 224 14.50 5.29 -5.69
N LEU A 225 14.44 5.44 -7.02
CA LEU A 225 14.53 6.74 -7.67
C LEU A 225 13.30 7.63 -7.39
N ALA A 226 12.10 7.09 -7.58
CA ALA A 226 10.86 7.83 -7.37
C ALA A 226 10.71 8.25 -5.89
N ILE A 227 11.10 7.39 -4.95
CA ILE A 227 11.09 7.68 -3.52
C ILE A 227 12.11 8.77 -3.16
N ASP A 228 13.33 8.74 -3.71
CA ASP A 228 14.31 9.80 -3.51
C ASP A 228 13.79 11.16 -4.03
N LEU A 229 13.20 11.18 -5.23
CA LEU A 229 12.60 12.39 -5.79
C LEU A 229 11.40 12.90 -4.98
N TYR A 230 10.52 11.99 -4.54
CA TYR A 230 9.40 12.29 -3.65
C TYR A 230 9.89 12.98 -2.38
N LEU A 231 10.83 12.37 -1.65
CA LEU A 231 11.34 12.91 -0.38
C LEU A 231 12.01 14.28 -0.54
N ARG A 232 12.76 14.48 -1.63
CA ARG A 232 13.39 15.77 -1.95
C ARG A 232 12.35 16.84 -2.28
N ALA A 233 11.33 16.49 -3.08
CA ALA A 233 10.24 17.41 -3.40
C ALA A 233 9.50 17.83 -2.12
N SER A 234 9.11 16.88 -1.27
CA SER A 234 8.44 17.15 0.01
C SER A 234 9.30 18.01 0.94
N THR A 235 10.62 17.78 1.00
CA THR A 235 11.54 18.60 1.81
C THR A 235 11.58 20.07 1.34
N CYS A 236 11.35 20.31 0.06
CA CYS A 236 11.22 21.65 -0.52
C CYS A 236 9.78 22.19 -0.48
N GLY A 237 8.84 21.48 0.15
CA GLY A 237 7.43 21.85 0.21
C GLY A 237 6.69 21.69 -1.12
N GLY A 238 7.20 20.85 -2.03
CA GLY A 238 6.53 20.47 -3.27
C GLY A 238 5.88 19.10 -3.20
N GLU A 239 5.12 18.79 -4.24
CA GLU A 239 4.44 17.52 -4.45
C GLU A 239 5.06 16.80 -5.65
N TYR A 240 5.43 15.55 -5.46
CA TYR A 240 5.87 14.67 -6.54
C TYR A 240 4.66 13.95 -7.11
N ASP A 241 4.40 14.13 -8.40
CA ASP A 241 3.19 13.66 -9.08
C ASP A 241 3.35 12.22 -9.59
N GLY A 242 4.57 11.84 -9.95
CA GLY A 242 4.86 10.49 -10.41
C GLY A 242 5.88 10.43 -11.53
N TRP A 243 5.94 9.26 -12.14
CA TRP A 243 6.82 8.98 -13.27
C TRP A 243 6.09 8.21 -14.36
N GLU A 244 6.60 8.33 -15.57
CA GLU A 244 6.15 7.56 -16.72
C GLU A 244 7.35 7.11 -17.55
N ALA A 245 7.21 6.00 -18.26
CA ALA A 245 8.21 5.54 -19.21
C ALA A 245 7.54 4.91 -20.43
N PRO A 246 8.15 5.05 -21.63
CA PRO A 246 7.66 4.37 -22.81
C PRO A 246 7.91 2.86 -22.69
N ALA A 247 7.00 2.07 -23.26
CA ALA A 247 7.19 0.63 -23.36
C ALA A 247 8.34 0.29 -24.34
N VAL A 248 9.18 -0.67 -23.96
CA VAL A 248 10.27 -1.24 -24.73
C VAL A 248 10.01 -2.74 -24.87
N ALA A 249 9.70 -3.18 -26.09
CA ALA A 249 9.44 -4.58 -26.35
C ALA A 249 10.69 -5.43 -26.08
N SER A 250 10.51 -6.54 -25.38
CA SER A 250 11.54 -7.57 -25.23
C SER A 250 12.00 -8.02 -26.62
N GLY A 251 13.27 -7.79 -26.96
CA GLY A 251 13.85 -8.27 -28.23
C GLY A 251 13.77 -9.80 -28.29
N GLY A 252 13.15 -10.33 -29.34
CA GLY A 252 13.05 -11.78 -29.59
C GLY A 252 14.35 -12.43 -30.05
#